data_AF-A0A9D7X6H8-F1
#
_entry.id   AF-A0A9D7X6H8-F1
#
_cell.length_a   1.000
_cell.length_b   1.000
_cell.length_c   1.000
_cell.angle_alpha   90.00
_cell.angle_beta   90.00
_cell.angle_gamma   90.00
#
_symmetry.space_group_name_H-M   'P 1'
#
loop_
_entity.id
_entity.type
_entity.pdbx_description
1 polymer ?
#
loop_
_entity_poly.entity_id
_entity_poly.type
_entity_poly.pdbx_seq_one_letter_code
_entity_poly.pdbx_strand_id
1 'polypeptide(L)'
;MPIFSRIALLLALATMVVSCSGSKSFSKKAAKLDEAGLYAEAAEMYLQSAQRSNKNVDAKIGLKKTGQMLLNDKLSTFFKNMAMGSNKGEAVAAYLEAKRYQDQVGRLGVVLEIPDHYRTDFERVKGEHLVDLYDQGQALLAKQDFRAAELLFSQIAKLEPNYKDASSLQAVAYLEPLYRAGKADLEAGHYRKAYDELGRVVEKDPGYKDSGVLRQEALTKGQYSIAVLPFTTSTKRTDVTSRVQAHAMTSLVETKDPFLKIVDRENIERILEEQRLGLSGVVDEQTAVRVGNLIGAQAVLMGTVMDYREEPGTLRRSTKDAYESYRVQQVNKETGEKYFVTKYKPTRYTEYYQENKVVMSFSYRLVSLETGEVLASKVVEREAGDHMYYATYDGNGEQLLPARNGQVDLADRARRDLRGLLSAPREMKSIATLSSELVRSASSVMAVDIQSDLSSRLP
;
A
#
# COMPACT_ATOMS: atom_id res chain seq x y z
N MET A 1 62.50 -14.02 -28.00
CA MET A 1 61.89 -13.67 -29.30
C MET A 1 60.62 -14.50 -29.47
N PRO A 2 59.54 -14.00 -30.08
CA PRO A 2 58.91 -12.71 -29.77
C PRO A 2 57.36 -12.77 -29.78
N ILE A 3 56.75 -11.74 -29.17
CA ILE A 3 55.65 -10.92 -29.73
C ILE A 3 54.40 -11.68 -30.19
N PHE A 4 53.37 -11.78 -29.33
CA PHE A 4 51.95 -11.59 -29.72
C PHE A 4 51.01 -11.35 -28.52
N SER A 5 51.52 -11.24 -27.28
CA SER A 5 50.74 -10.95 -26.06
C SER A 5 50.55 -9.43 -25.77
N ARG A 6 50.69 -8.55 -26.77
CA ARG A 6 50.66 -7.09 -26.54
C ARG A 6 49.64 -6.29 -27.34
N ILE A 7 48.74 -6.92 -28.09
CA ILE A 7 47.80 -6.17 -28.95
C ILE A 7 46.32 -6.35 -28.57
N ALA A 8 45.96 -7.35 -27.74
CA ALA A 8 44.57 -7.52 -27.28
C ALA A 8 44.28 -6.89 -25.89
N LEU A 9 45.29 -6.38 -25.18
CA LEU A 9 45.12 -5.67 -23.90
C LEU A 9 45.22 -4.14 -24.03
N LEU A 10 45.14 -3.62 -25.26
CA LEU A 10 45.08 -2.18 -25.56
C LEU A 10 43.75 -1.74 -26.16
N LEU A 11 42.77 -2.65 -26.25
CA LEU A 11 41.40 -2.35 -26.72
C LEU A 11 40.30 -2.58 -25.68
N ALA A 12 40.68 -2.68 -24.39
CA ALA A 12 39.76 -2.73 -23.25
C ALA A 12 39.94 -1.56 -22.27
N LEU A 13 40.66 -0.50 -22.68
CA LEU A 13 40.93 0.69 -21.87
C LEU A 13 40.56 1.99 -22.59
N ALA A 14 39.49 1.97 -23.39
CA ALA A 14 39.03 3.14 -24.15
C ALA A 14 37.50 3.38 -24.13
N THR A 15 36.76 2.80 -23.18
CA THR A 15 35.30 3.01 -23.06
C THR A 15 34.79 3.22 -21.62
N MET A 16 35.59 3.88 -20.76
CA MET A 16 35.11 4.43 -19.48
C MET A 16 35.55 5.90 -19.25
N VAL A 17 35.45 6.75 -20.27
CA VAL A 17 35.58 8.21 -20.09
C VAL A 17 34.43 8.96 -20.76
N VAL A 18 33.21 8.62 -20.34
CA VAL A 18 32.00 9.46 -20.42
C VAL A 18 31.20 9.03 -19.18
N SER A 19 31.07 9.73 -18.06
CA SER A 19 30.93 11.17 -17.83
C SER A 19 31.40 11.53 -16.41
N CYS A 20 32.69 11.81 -16.23
CA CYS A 20 33.15 12.55 -15.05
C CYS A 20 33.00 14.06 -15.30
N SER A 21 31.75 14.58 -15.38
CA SER A 21 31.51 16.00 -15.14
C SER A 21 31.68 16.27 -13.64
N GLY A 22 32.92 16.15 -13.16
CA GLY A 22 33.28 16.31 -11.77
C GLY A 22 32.97 17.72 -11.30
N SER A 23 32.74 17.87 -9.99
CA SER A 23 32.54 19.16 -9.32
C SER A 23 33.49 20.28 -9.85
N LYS A 24 34.77 19.97 -10.08
CA LYS A 24 35.75 20.92 -10.68
C LYS A 24 35.35 21.51 -12.03
N SER A 25 34.69 20.74 -12.91
CA SER A 25 34.22 21.23 -14.22
C SER A 25 33.14 22.32 -14.06
N PHE A 26 32.24 22.14 -13.10
CA PHE A 26 31.21 23.14 -12.79
C PHE A 26 31.83 24.42 -12.24
N SER A 27 32.80 24.31 -11.31
CA SER A 27 33.53 25.48 -10.81
C SER A 27 34.26 26.25 -11.92
N LYS A 28 34.91 25.56 -12.86
CA LYS A 28 35.60 26.23 -13.98
C LYS A 28 34.63 26.97 -14.90
N LYS A 29 33.47 26.38 -15.18
CA LYS A 29 32.44 27.03 -15.99
C LYS A 29 31.81 28.22 -15.24
N ALA A 30 31.58 28.09 -13.94
CA ALA A 30 31.11 29.17 -13.09
C ALA A 30 32.08 30.36 -13.06
N ALA A 31 33.40 30.10 -13.01
CA ALA A 31 34.41 31.16 -13.07
C ALA A 31 34.33 31.97 -14.37
N LYS A 32 34.15 31.31 -15.52
CA LYS A 32 33.96 32.00 -16.82
C LYS A 32 32.69 32.85 -16.87
N LEU A 33 31.61 32.39 -16.22
CA LEU A 33 30.37 33.15 -16.11
C LEU A 33 30.57 34.40 -15.23
N ASP A 34 31.25 34.26 -14.08
CA ASP A 34 31.59 35.39 -13.20
C ASP A 34 32.48 36.41 -13.93
N GLU A 35 33.50 35.96 -14.67
CA GLU A 35 34.35 36.83 -15.52
C GLU A 35 33.56 37.58 -16.60
N ALA A 36 32.50 36.96 -17.12
CA ALA A 36 31.60 37.58 -18.10
C ALA A 36 30.53 38.50 -17.46
N GLY A 37 30.54 38.67 -16.13
CA GLY A 37 29.56 39.47 -15.40
C GLY A 37 28.24 38.76 -15.09
N LEU A 38 28.11 37.47 -15.44
CA LEU A 38 26.94 36.63 -15.21
C LEU A 38 27.00 35.98 -13.82
N TYR A 39 26.99 36.81 -12.77
CA TYR A 39 27.22 36.35 -11.40
C TYR A 39 26.07 35.48 -10.86
N ALA A 40 24.83 35.66 -11.32
CA ALA A 40 23.69 34.85 -10.88
C ALA A 40 23.83 33.39 -11.37
N GLU A 41 24.11 33.22 -12.66
CA GLU A 41 24.38 31.93 -13.28
C GLU A 41 25.67 31.31 -12.74
N ALA A 42 26.68 32.13 -12.46
CA ALA A 42 27.89 31.69 -11.78
C ALA A 42 27.59 31.15 -10.37
N ALA A 43 26.77 31.85 -9.57
CA ALA A 43 26.40 31.43 -8.23
C ALA A 43 25.65 30.09 -8.23
N GLU A 44 24.71 29.90 -9.16
CA GLU A 44 24.00 28.61 -9.32
C GLU A 44 24.95 27.48 -9.73
N MET A 45 25.87 27.75 -10.66
CA MET A 45 26.86 26.76 -11.10
C MET A 45 27.86 26.41 -10.00
N TYR A 46 28.29 27.39 -9.19
CA TYR A 46 29.12 27.16 -8.02
C TYR A 46 28.36 26.39 -6.92
N LEU A 47 27.07 26.66 -6.73
CA LEU A 47 26.21 25.93 -5.80
C LEU A 47 26.11 24.45 -6.20
N GLN A 48 25.83 24.15 -7.47
CA GLN A 48 25.81 22.78 -7.98
C GLN A 48 27.17 22.09 -7.84
N SER A 49 28.26 22.83 -8.07
CA SER A 49 29.62 22.32 -7.88
C SER A 49 29.87 21.91 -6.43
N ALA A 50 29.52 22.78 -5.47
CA ALA A 50 29.69 22.54 -4.05
C ALA A 50 28.79 21.40 -3.51
N GLN A 51 27.57 21.26 -4.05
CA GLN A 51 26.68 20.13 -3.74
C GLN A 51 27.25 18.79 -4.22
N ARG A 52 27.89 18.76 -5.40
CA ARG A 52 28.52 17.55 -5.94
C ARG A 52 29.79 17.15 -5.17
N SER A 53 30.51 18.12 -4.60
CA SER A 53 31.65 17.84 -3.74
C SER A 53 31.85 18.94 -2.70
N ASN A 54 31.53 18.61 -1.45
CA ASN A 54 31.74 19.50 -0.31
C ASN A 54 33.24 19.82 -0.06
N LYS A 55 34.17 19.10 -0.71
CA LYS A 55 35.62 19.34 -0.64
C LYS A 55 36.12 20.33 -1.70
N ASN A 56 35.28 20.78 -2.63
CA ASN A 56 35.68 21.71 -3.68
C ASN A 56 35.75 23.15 -3.11
N VAL A 57 36.93 23.51 -2.62
CA VAL A 57 37.20 24.83 -2.01
C VAL A 57 37.00 25.96 -3.02
N ASP A 58 37.44 25.79 -4.27
CA ASP A 58 37.27 26.79 -5.33
C ASP A 58 35.79 27.09 -5.58
N ALA A 59 34.94 26.06 -5.55
CA ALA A 59 33.49 26.23 -5.66
C ALA A 59 32.93 27.09 -4.53
N LYS A 60 33.39 26.85 -3.30
CA LYS A 60 32.94 27.57 -2.10
C LYS A 60 33.40 29.02 -2.09
N ILE A 61 34.62 29.29 -2.52
CA ILE A 61 35.17 30.65 -2.63
C ILE A 61 34.37 31.43 -3.68
N GLY A 62 34.17 30.84 -4.86
CA GLY A 62 33.35 31.44 -5.93
C GLY A 62 31.91 31.69 -5.48
N LEU A 63 31.30 30.70 -4.82
CA LEU A 63 29.96 30.80 -4.26
C LEU A 63 29.83 31.88 -3.18
N LYS A 64 30.87 32.11 -2.36
CA LYS A 64 30.84 33.17 -1.35
C LYS A 64 30.67 34.55 -1.99
N LYS A 65 31.44 34.85 -3.04
CA LYS A 65 31.35 36.13 -3.76
C LYS A 65 30.06 36.24 -4.57
N THR A 66 29.88 35.33 -5.54
CA THR A 66 28.76 35.38 -6.49
C THR A 66 27.42 35.10 -5.81
N GLY A 67 27.41 34.21 -4.81
CA GLY A 67 26.22 33.94 -4.00
C GLY A 67 25.84 35.09 -3.09
N GLN A 68 26.79 35.87 -2.55
CA GLN A 68 26.44 37.10 -1.82
C GLN A 68 25.81 38.14 -2.76
N MET A 69 26.31 38.28 -4.00
CA MET A 69 25.70 39.17 -4.99
C MET A 69 24.28 38.73 -5.35
N LEU A 70 24.07 37.44 -5.61
CA LEU A 70 22.74 36.90 -5.87
C LEU A 70 21.79 37.02 -4.66
N LEU A 71 22.31 36.86 -3.43
CA LEU A 71 21.54 37.10 -2.21
C LEU A 71 21.12 38.57 -2.11
N ASN A 72 22.02 39.51 -2.40
CA ASN A 72 21.74 40.95 -2.40
C ASN A 72 20.65 41.30 -3.43
N ASP A 73 20.66 40.68 -4.60
CA ASP A 73 19.60 40.85 -5.60
C ASP A 73 18.25 40.35 -5.08
N LYS A 74 18.21 39.17 -4.46
CA LYS A 74 16.99 38.63 -3.84
C LYS A 74 16.46 39.55 -2.72
N LEU A 75 17.36 40.10 -1.90
CA LEU A 75 17.01 41.09 -0.89
C LEU A 75 16.53 42.42 -1.50
N SER A 76 17.05 42.81 -2.67
CA SER A 76 16.57 43.99 -3.40
C SER A 76 15.12 43.84 -3.84
N THR A 77 14.68 42.61 -4.19
CA THR A 77 13.28 42.32 -4.51
C THR A 77 12.39 42.52 -3.29
N PHE A 78 12.81 42.05 -2.11
CA PHE A 78 12.11 42.33 -0.86
C PHE A 78 11.98 43.84 -0.60
N PHE A 79 13.09 44.59 -0.74
CA PHE A 79 13.09 46.04 -0.53
C PHE A 79 12.14 46.77 -1.50
N LYS A 80 12.15 46.39 -2.79
CA LYS A 80 11.24 46.96 -3.80
C LYS A 80 9.77 46.69 -3.44
N ASN A 81 9.43 45.45 -3.11
CA ASN A 81 8.06 45.07 -2.75
C ASN A 81 7.59 45.80 -1.48
N MET A 82 8.48 45.95 -0.50
CA MET A 82 8.21 46.72 0.71
C MET A 82 7.98 48.22 0.40
N ALA A 83 8.82 48.83 -0.45
CA ALA A 83 8.72 50.25 -0.79
C ALA A 83 7.48 50.58 -1.63
N MET A 84 7.03 49.65 -2.47
CA MET A 84 5.79 49.82 -3.26
C MET A 84 4.53 49.77 -2.39
N GLY A 85 4.56 49.10 -1.24
CA GLY A 85 3.48 49.08 -0.24
C GLY A 85 2.19 48.36 -0.65
N SER A 86 2.04 47.94 -1.91
CA SER A 86 0.79 47.37 -2.45
C SER A 86 0.56 45.90 -2.10
N ASN A 87 1.60 45.13 -1.78
CA ASN A 87 1.46 43.71 -1.44
C ASN A 87 2.50 43.24 -0.39
N LYS A 88 2.14 43.34 0.89
CA LYS A 88 2.99 42.90 2.02
C LYS A 88 3.34 41.41 1.95
N GLY A 89 2.44 40.58 1.42
CA GLY A 89 2.66 39.14 1.28
C GLY A 89 3.80 38.82 0.29
N GLU A 90 3.89 39.55 -0.82
CA GLU A 90 5.00 39.41 -1.78
C GLU A 90 6.34 39.84 -1.18
N ALA A 91 6.36 40.87 -0.32
CA ALA A 91 7.56 41.25 0.40
C ALA A 91 7.99 40.13 1.37
N VAL A 92 7.08 39.64 2.22
CA VAL A 92 7.36 38.51 3.14
C VAL A 92 7.90 37.29 2.36
N ALA A 93 7.26 36.94 1.24
CA ALA A 93 7.68 35.83 0.39
C ALA A 93 9.09 36.02 -0.19
N ALA A 94 9.41 37.21 -0.70
CA ALA A 94 10.72 37.54 -1.26
C ALA A 94 11.85 37.42 -0.22
N TYR A 95 11.62 37.91 1.00
CA TYR A 95 12.60 37.76 2.08
C TYR A 95 12.78 36.29 2.48
N LEU A 96 11.69 35.53 2.62
CA LEU A 96 11.76 34.11 2.93
C LEU A 96 12.45 33.30 1.82
N GLU A 97 12.37 33.73 0.56
CA GLU A 97 13.15 33.15 -0.53
C GLU A 97 14.66 33.46 -0.38
N ALA A 98 15.02 34.71 -0.10
CA ALA A 98 16.40 35.11 0.15
C ALA A 98 17.01 34.33 1.33
N LYS A 99 16.26 34.17 2.43
CA LYS A 99 16.66 33.36 3.59
C LYS A 99 16.82 31.89 3.25
N ARG A 100 15.89 31.29 2.49
CA ARG A 100 16.01 29.90 2.02
C ARG A 100 17.28 29.68 1.19
N TYR A 101 17.62 30.64 0.33
CA TYR A 101 18.85 30.62 -0.44
C TYR A 101 20.10 30.70 0.46
N GLN A 102 20.11 31.63 1.43
CA GLN A 102 21.17 31.73 2.45
C GLN A 102 21.35 30.40 3.19
N ASP A 103 20.26 29.80 3.69
CA ASP A 103 20.28 28.53 4.42
C ASP A 103 20.82 27.39 3.55
N GLN A 104 20.42 27.34 2.28
CA GLN A 104 20.89 26.33 1.32
C GLN A 104 22.40 26.43 1.10
N VAL A 105 22.93 27.64 0.96
CA VAL A 105 24.37 27.90 0.81
C VAL A 105 25.11 27.60 2.12
N GLY A 106 24.51 27.96 3.27
CA GLY A 106 25.03 27.69 4.61
C GLY A 106 25.25 26.20 4.90
N ARG A 107 24.35 25.32 4.45
CA ARG A 107 24.50 23.85 4.57
C ARG A 107 25.74 23.30 3.86
N LEU A 108 26.32 24.05 2.92
CA LEU A 108 27.55 23.70 2.22
C LEU A 108 28.80 24.28 2.90
N GLY A 109 28.64 24.92 4.05
CA GLY A 109 29.71 25.57 4.81
C GLY A 109 30.17 26.90 4.21
N VAL A 110 29.33 27.56 3.40
CA VAL A 110 29.58 28.91 2.89
C VAL A 110 28.64 29.87 3.61
N VAL A 111 29.21 30.85 4.30
CA VAL A 111 28.43 31.85 5.04
C VAL A 111 28.15 33.03 4.12
N LEU A 112 26.86 33.30 3.91
CA LEU A 112 26.37 34.54 3.31
C LEU A 112 25.72 35.38 4.40
N GLU A 113 25.78 36.71 4.27
CA GLU A 113 25.31 37.65 5.28
C GLU A 113 24.05 38.37 4.79
N ILE A 114 23.02 38.39 5.64
CA ILE A 114 21.85 39.26 5.49
C ILE A 114 22.05 40.42 6.47
N PRO A 115 22.21 41.67 6.00
CA PRO A 115 22.35 42.82 6.89
C PRO A 115 21.17 42.97 7.86
N ASP A 116 21.44 43.46 9.07
CA ASP A 116 20.43 43.47 10.15
C ASP A 116 19.18 44.31 9.85
N HIS A 117 19.32 45.40 9.08
CA HIS A 117 18.16 46.22 8.68
C HIS A 117 17.12 45.41 7.91
N TYR A 118 17.54 44.48 7.04
CA TYR A 118 16.61 43.59 6.33
C TYR A 118 15.83 42.67 7.28
N ARG A 119 16.45 42.23 8.38
CA ARG A 119 15.78 41.43 9.40
C ARG A 119 14.73 42.26 10.14
N THR A 120 15.09 43.46 10.56
CA THR A 120 14.18 44.39 11.24
C THR A 120 12.99 44.76 10.35
N ASP A 121 13.25 45.10 9.09
CA ASP A 121 12.21 45.42 8.10
C ASP A 121 11.31 44.22 7.82
N PHE A 122 11.88 43.02 7.71
CA PHE A 122 11.11 41.79 7.53
C PHE A 122 10.16 41.54 8.71
N GLU A 123 10.63 41.63 9.95
CA GLU A 123 9.78 41.41 11.12
C GLU A 123 8.62 42.42 11.21
N ARG A 124 8.87 43.68 10.84
CA ARG A 124 7.82 44.70 10.75
C ARG A 124 6.78 44.35 9.68
N VAL A 125 7.21 44.09 8.44
CA VAL A 125 6.30 43.79 7.32
C VAL A 125 5.56 42.47 7.55
N LYS A 126 6.22 41.45 8.13
CA LYS A 126 5.59 40.20 8.55
C LYS A 126 4.50 40.46 9.58
N GLY A 127 4.76 41.28 10.60
CA GLY A 127 3.77 41.66 11.61
C GLY A 127 2.53 42.32 10.99
N GLU A 128 2.73 43.30 10.10
CA GLU A 128 1.64 43.96 9.37
C GLU A 128 0.86 42.99 8.47
N HIS A 129 1.54 42.08 7.78
CA HIS A 129 0.91 41.07 6.92
C HIS A 129 0.09 40.06 7.73
N LEU A 130 0.58 39.65 8.90
CA LEU A 130 -0.14 38.75 9.81
C LEU A 130 -1.46 39.39 10.30
N VAL A 131 -1.46 40.71 10.56
CA VAL A 131 -2.69 41.45 10.88
C VAL A 131 -3.67 41.39 9.71
N ASP A 132 -3.23 41.71 8.49
CA ASP A 132 -4.09 41.68 7.30
C ASP A 132 -4.70 40.30 7.06
N LEU A 133 -3.88 39.23 7.15
CA LEU A 133 -4.35 37.85 6.99
C LEU A 133 -5.38 37.47 8.07
N TYR A 134 -5.14 37.90 9.31
CA TYR A 134 -5.99 37.56 10.45
C TYR A 134 -7.35 38.25 10.35
N ASP A 135 -7.38 39.53 10.00
CA ASP A 135 -8.62 40.29 9.81
C ASP A 135 -9.42 39.77 8.61
N GLN A 136 -8.75 39.42 7.50
CA GLN A 136 -9.39 38.78 6.35
C GLN A 136 -9.95 37.40 6.71
N GLY A 137 -9.20 36.58 7.46
CA GLY A 137 -9.63 35.26 7.92
C GLY A 137 -10.88 35.34 8.80
N GLN A 138 -10.92 36.29 9.73
CA GLN A 138 -12.11 36.56 10.55
C GLN A 138 -13.30 37.03 9.70
N ALA A 139 -13.08 37.92 8.74
CA ALA A 139 -14.14 38.38 7.84
C ALA A 139 -14.72 37.23 6.99
N LEU A 140 -13.89 36.28 6.56
CA LEU A 140 -14.32 35.08 5.85
C LEU A 140 -15.10 34.13 6.75
N LEU A 141 -14.67 33.93 8.00
CA LEU A 141 -15.43 33.17 9.00
C LEU A 141 -16.82 33.79 9.25
N ALA A 142 -16.90 35.12 9.38
CA ALA A 142 -18.17 35.82 9.55
C ALA A 142 -19.11 35.62 8.35
N LYS A 143 -18.55 35.49 7.14
CA LYS A 143 -19.29 35.16 5.91
C LYS A 143 -19.53 33.65 5.72
N GLN A 144 -19.07 32.82 6.65
CA GLN A 144 -19.10 31.36 6.58
C GLN A 144 -18.34 30.76 5.39
N ASP A 145 -17.38 31.50 4.82
CA ASP A 145 -16.43 30.96 3.85
C ASP A 145 -15.29 30.25 4.58
N PHE A 146 -15.63 29.10 5.14
CA PHE A 146 -14.75 28.30 5.98
C PHE A 146 -13.49 27.84 5.25
N ARG A 147 -13.61 27.46 3.98
CA ARG A 147 -12.47 26.99 3.17
C ARG A 147 -11.46 28.11 2.95
N ALA A 148 -11.92 29.29 2.54
CA ALA A 148 -11.00 30.42 2.34
C ALA A 148 -10.37 30.87 3.67
N ALA A 149 -11.16 30.90 4.76
CA ALA A 149 -10.66 31.22 6.09
C ALA A 149 -9.57 30.24 6.56
N GLU A 150 -9.79 28.93 6.40
CA GLU A 150 -8.82 27.88 6.77
C GLU A 150 -7.47 28.07 6.05
N LEU A 151 -7.51 28.44 4.76
CA LEU A 151 -6.31 28.72 3.98
C LEU A 151 -5.53 29.94 4.50
N LEU A 152 -6.21 31.01 4.93
CA LEU A 152 -5.54 32.19 5.50
C LEU A 152 -4.94 31.89 6.88
N PHE A 153 -5.68 31.21 7.76
CA PHE A 153 -5.16 30.84 9.07
C PHE A 153 -4.02 29.81 8.97
N SER A 154 -4.05 28.90 7.98
CA SER A 154 -2.91 28.02 7.68
C SER A 154 -1.66 28.81 7.26
N GLN A 155 -1.81 29.90 6.51
CA GLN A 155 -0.69 30.78 6.15
C GLN A 155 -0.12 31.47 7.39
N ILE A 156 -0.99 31.96 8.28
CA ILE A 156 -0.57 32.53 9.57
C ILE A 156 0.21 31.50 10.39
N ALA A 157 -0.31 30.28 10.56
CA ALA A 157 0.35 29.23 11.33
C ALA A 157 1.72 28.83 10.75
N LYS A 158 1.92 28.94 9.43
CA LYS A 158 3.22 28.70 8.78
C LYS A 158 4.21 29.84 9.01
N LEU A 159 3.74 31.08 9.07
CA LEU A 159 4.57 32.26 9.31
C LEU A 159 4.91 32.43 10.79
N GLU A 160 3.93 32.20 11.67
CA GLU A 160 4.00 32.44 13.11
C GLU A 160 3.02 31.51 13.84
N PRO A 161 3.45 30.29 14.25
CA PRO A 161 2.56 29.24 14.80
C PRO A 161 1.72 29.65 16.02
N ASN A 162 2.20 30.62 16.80
CA ASN A 162 1.57 31.10 18.03
C ASN A 162 0.95 32.50 17.87
N TYR A 163 0.60 32.90 16.64
CA TYR A 163 -0.02 34.20 16.39
C TYR A 163 -1.47 34.21 16.88
N LYS A 164 -1.69 34.83 18.05
CA LYS A 164 -3.01 34.95 18.69
C LYS A 164 -3.70 33.59 18.79
N ASP A 165 -4.97 33.50 18.41
CA ASP A 165 -5.81 32.31 18.34
C ASP A 165 -5.97 31.78 16.90
N ALA A 166 -5.12 32.19 15.95
CA ALA A 166 -5.25 31.81 14.54
C ALA A 166 -5.29 30.29 14.31
N SER A 167 -4.49 29.52 15.05
CA SER A 167 -4.50 28.06 14.99
C SER A 167 -5.83 27.46 15.46
N SER A 168 -6.46 28.04 16.48
CA SER A 168 -7.80 27.66 16.95
C SER A 168 -8.87 28.02 15.92
N LEU A 169 -8.79 29.21 15.33
CA LEU A 169 -9.71 29.65 14.27
C LEU A 169 -9.56 28.79 13.01
N GLN A 170 -8.34 28.35 12.66
CA GLN A 170 -8.11 27.38 11.59
C GLN A 170 -8.83 26.06 11.87
N ALA A 171 -8.70 25.55 13.10
CA ALA A 171 -9.37 24.31 13.50
C ALA A 171 -10.90 24.46 13.40
N VAL A 172 -11.46 25.58 13.86
CA VAL A 172 -12.90 25.88 13.69
C VAL A 172 -13.30 25.93 12.22
N ALA A 173 -12.51 26.61 11.37
CA ALA A 173 -12.77 26.70 9.94
C ALA A 173 -12.77 25.32 9.25
N TYR A 174 -11.96 24.38 9.72
CA TYR A 174 -11.96 23.01 9.21
C TYR A 174 -13.12 22.16 9.77
N LEU A 175 -13.41 22.27 11.07
CA LEU A 175 -14.34 21.38 11.78
C LEU A 175 -15.81 21.77 11.60
N GLU A 176 -16.13 23.07 11.63
CA GLU A 176 -17.50 23.57 11.55
C GLU A 176 -18.26 23.10 10.29
N PRO A 177 -17.72 23.19 9.06
CA PRO A 177 -18.43 22.72 7.88
C PRO A 177 -18.64 21.20 7.88
N LEU A 178 -17.67 20.41 8.35
CA LEU A 178 -17.81 18.96 8.46
C LEU A 178 -18.86 18.57 9.49
N TYR A 179 -18.88 19.25 10.64
CA TYR A 179 -19.90 19.05 11.67
C TYR A 179 -21.31 19.36 11.14
N ARG A 180 -21.47 20.49 10.43
CA ARG A 180 -22.76 20.87 9.84
C ARG A 180 -23.22 19.90 8.77
N ALA A 181 -22.31 19.49 7.89
CA ALA A 181 -22.60 18.51 6.85
C ALA A 181 -23.04 17.18 7.48
N GLY A 182 -22.29 16.70 8.49
CA GLY A 182 -22.60 15.44 9.13
C GLY A 182 -23.93 15.46 9.88
N LYS A 183 -24.29 16.60 10.47
CA LYS A 183 -25.63 16.81 11.05
C LYS A 183 -26.73 16.82 9.98
N ALA A 184 -26.52 17.52 8.87
CA ALA A 184 -27.49 17.57 7.78
C ALA A 184 -27.69 16.19 7.14
N ASP A 185 -26.62 15.42 6.93
CA ASP A 185 -26.70 14.05 6.43
C ASP A 185 -27.38 13.11 7.44
N LEU A 186 -27.16 13.30 8.74
CA LEU A 186 -27.88 12.54 9.77
C LEU A 186 -29.39 12.82 9.74
N GLU A 187 -29.78 14.09 9.59
CA GLU A 187 -31.19 14.50 9.47
C GLU A 187 -31.82 13.99 8.17
N ALA A 188 -31.05 13.91 7.08
CA ALA A 188 -31.47 13.35 5.80
C ALA A 188 -31.51 11.81 5.77
N GLY A 189 -31.03 11.13 6.82
CA GLY A 189 -30.95 9.68 6.89
C GLY A 189 -29.76 9.06 6.16
N HIS A 190 -28.81 9.88 5.66
CA HIS A 190 -27.57 9.42 5.04
C HIS A 190 -26.53 9.00 6.10
N TYR A 191 -26.85 7.97 6.87
CA TYR A 191 -26.14 7.64 8.10
C TYR A 191 -24.66 7.32 7.90
N ARG A 192 -24.29 6.67 6.79
CA ARG A 192 -22.90 6.39 6.46
C ARG A 192 -22.08 7.66 6.25
N LYS A 193 -22.60 8.61 5.47
CA LYS A 193 -21.93 9.90 5.24
C LYS A 193 -21.81 10.71 6.52
N ALA A 194 -22.89 10.78 7.30
CA ALA A 194 -22.90 11.46 8.59
C ALA A 194 -21.82 10.89 9.54
N TYR A 195 -21.72 9.56 9.62
CA TYR A 195 -20.72 8.89 10.44
C TYR A 195 -19.28 9.21 10.02
N ASP A 196 -19.01 9.26 8.71
CA ASP A 196 -17.69 9.57 8.17
C ASP A 196 -17.31 11.04 8.41
N GLU A 197 -18.21 11.98 8.12
CA GLU A 197 -17.97 13.41 8.30
C GLU A 197 -17.77 13.77 9.78
N LEU A 198 -18.64 13.28 10.66
CA LEU A 198 -18.50 13.45 12.10
C LEU A 198 -17.29 12.68 12.65
N GLY A 199 -16.91 11.56 12.03
CA GLY A 199 -15.69 10.82 12.34
C GLY A 199 -14.44 11.67 12.13
N ARG A 200 -14.36 12.39 11.01
CA ARG A 200 -13.25 13.32 10.73
C ARG A 200 -13.18 14.48 11.72
N VAL A 201 -14.34 14.92 12.24
CA VAL A 201 -14.40 15.94 13.30
C VAL A 201 -13.84 15.37 14.60
N VAL A 202 -14.33 14.21 15.04
CA VAL A 202 -13.91 13.54 16.29
C VAL A 202 -12.44 13.14 16.26
N GLU A 203 -11.91 12.70 15.12
CA GLU A 203 -10.48 12.36 14.97
C GLU A 203 -9.57 13.59 15.20
N LYS A 204 -10.02 14.77 14.77
CA LYS A 204 -9.27 16.02 14.90
C LYS A 204 -9.45 16.66 16.28
N ASP A 205 -10.67 16.65 16.81
CA ASP A 205 -11.03 17.15 18.13
C ASP A 205 -12.22 16.34 18.70
N PRO A 206 -11.95 15.38 19.60
CA PRO A 206 -13.00 14.56 20.22
C PRO A 206 -14.02 15.36 21.04
N GLY A 207 -13.65 16.56 21.50
CA GLY A 207 -14.49 17.44 22.31
C GLY A 207 -15.28 18.46 21.48
N TYR A 208 -15.21 18.41 20.15
CA TYR A 208 -15.88 19.39 19.30
C TYR A 208 -17.40 19.20 19.33
N LYS A 209 -18.07 20.00 20.17
CA LYS A 209 -19.53 19.99 20.37
C LYS A 209 -20.02 18.57 20.73
N ASP A 210 -21.13 18.14 20.12
CA ASP A 210 -21.77 16.84 20.29
C ASP A 210 -21.40 15.84 19.17
N SER A 211 -20.32 16.09 18.42
CA SER A 211 -19.94 15.28 17.24
C SER A 211 -19.81 13.78 17.55
N GLY A 212 -19.27 13.43 18.71
CA GLY A 212 -19.16 12.03 19.14
C GLY A 212 -20.51 11.35 19.37
N VAL A 213 -21.48 12.09 19.93
CA VAL A 213 -22.85 11.61 20.16
C VAL A 213 -23.57 11.43 18.83
N LEU A 214 -23.54 12.45 17.96
CA LEU A 214 -24.17 12.40 16.64
C LEU A 214 -23.57 11.29 15.77
N ARG A 215 -22.26 11.05 15.85
CA ARG A 215 -21.61 9.96 15.13
C ARG A 215 -22.11 8.59 15.60
N GLN A 216 -22.24 8.41 16.91
CA GLN A 216 -22.77 7.16 17.47
C GLN A 216 -24.25 6.97 17.14
N GLU A 217 -25.03 8.06 17.09
CA GLU A 217 -26.41 8.03 16.63
C GLU A 217 -26.51 7.62 15.16
N ALA A 218 -25.70 8.21 14.29
CA ALA A 218 -25.61 7.84 12.86
C ALA A 218 -25.32 6.33 12.70
N LEU A 219 -24.32 5.83 13.42
CA LEU A 219 -24.00 4.41 13.42
C LEU A 219 -25.19 3.56 13.86
N THR A 220 -25.83 3.92 14.96
CA THR A 220 -26.94 3.13 15.54
C THR A 220 -28.15 3.11 14.62
N LYS A 221 -28.51 4.23 14.00
CA LYS A 221 -29.66 4.34 13.09
C LYS A 221 -29.42 3.69 11.73
N GLY A 222 -28.18 3.74 11.22
CA GLY A 222 -27.83 3.13 9.94
C GLY A 222 -27.45 1.66 10.03
N GLN A 223 -27.26 1.11 11.23
CA GLN A 223 -26.79 -0.26 11.39
C GLN A 223 -27.80 -1.26 10.83
N TYR A 224 -27.30 -2.13 9.94
CA TYR A 224 -28.06 -3.17 9.29
C TYR A 224 -27.71 -4.55 9.87
N SER A 225 -28.69 -5.18 10.51
CA SER A 225 -28.49 -6.44 11.21
C SER A 225 -28.81 -7.64 10.31
N ILE A 226 -27.85 -8.54 10.12
CA ILE A 226 -27.98 -9.76 9.31
C ILE A 226 -27.92 -10.98 10.22
N ALA A 227 -28.96 -11.80 10.16
CA ALA A 227 -28.97 -13.12 10.76
C ALA A 227 -28.40 -14.15 9.79
N VAL A 228 -27.44 -14.97 10.24
CA VAL A 228 -26.92 -16.09 9.45
C VAL A 228 -27.63 -17.37 9.88
N LEU A 229 -28.26 -18.07 8.93
CA LEU A 229 -28.85 -19.39 9.15
C LEU A 229 -27.85 -20.50 8.83
N PRO A 230 -28.07 -21.71 9.38
CA PRO A 230 -27.31 -22.88 9.00
C PRO A 230 -27.33 -23.11 7.50
N PHE A 231 -26.15 -23.28 6.91
CA PHE A 231 -26.04 -23.62 5.50
C PHE A 231 -26.52 -25.05 5.29
N THR A 232 -27.25 -25.29 4.20
CA THR A 232 -27.69 -26.63 3.82
C THR A 232 -26.75 -27.22 2.77
N THR A 233 -26.91 -28.50 2.45
CA THR A 233 -26.12 -29.16 1.39
C THR A 233 -27.01 -30.07 0.57
N SER A 234 -26.75 -30.12 -0.74
CA SER A 234 -27.33 -31.13 -1.64
C SER A 234 -26.42 -32.36 -1.77
N THR A 235 -25.27 -32.38 -1.09
CA THR A 235 -24.30 -33.48 -1.10
C THR A 235 -24.38 -34.29 0.21
N LYS A 236 -23.66 -35.42 0.27
CA LYS A 236 -23.52 -36.22 1.50
C LYS A 236 -22.55 -35.61 2.53
N ARG A 237 -21.85 -34.52 2.20
CA ARG A 237 -20.81 -33.89 3.03
C ARG A 237 -21.41 -32.79 3.92
N THR A 238 -22.05 -33.19 5.01
CA THR A 238 -22.62 -32.26 6.00
C THR A 238 -21.55 -31.55 6.83
N ASP A 239 -20.34 -32.11 6.94
CA ASP A 239 -19.19 -31.49 7.61
C ASP A 239 -18.75 -30.15 6.97
N VAL A 240 -19.06 -29.97 5.69
CA VAL A 240 -18.67 -28.77 4.93
C VAL A 240 -19.58 -27.59 5.26
N THR A 241 -20.86 -27.83 5.56
CA THR A 241 -21.82 -26.73 5.77
C THR A 241 -21.51 -25.92 7.01
N SER A 242 -21.17 -26.57 8.12
CA SER A 242 -20.77 -25.89 9.36
C SER A 242 -19.49 -25.08 9.17
N ARG A 243 -18.54 -25.57 8.35
CA ARG A 243 -17.32 -24.82 8.01
C ARG A 243 -17.61 -23.61 7.13
N VAL A 244 -18.46 -23.76 6.12
CA VAL A 244 -18.89 -22.63 5.26
C VAL A 244 -19.64 -21.58 6.09
N GLN A 245 -20.54 -21.98 6.99
CA GLN A 245 -21.26 -21.07 7.90
C GLN A 245 -20.30 -20.32 8.82
N ALA A 246 -19.38 -21.02 9.50
CA ALA A 246 -18.40 -20.39 10.38
C ALA A 246 -17.53 -19.38 9.61
N HIS A 247 -16.98 -19.77 8.46
CA HIS A 247 -16.19 -18.87 7.63
C HIS A 247 -17.01 -17.74 7.01
N ALA A 248 -18.28 -17.96 6.66
CA ALA A 248 -19.19 -16.92 6.21
C ALA A 248 -19.35 -15.83 7.28
N MET A 249 -19.62 -16.23 8.52
CA MET A 249 -19.72 -15.30 9.65
C MET A 249 -18.41 -14.57 9.91
N THR A 250 -17.29 -15.29 9.96
CA THR A 250 -15.96 -14.68 10.13
C THR A 250 -15.68 -13.68 9.03
N SER A 251 -15.88 -14.06 7.77
CA SER A 251 -15.63 -13.18 6.62
C SER A 251 -16.53 -11.94 6.63
N LEU A 252 -17.80 -12.06 7.05
CA LEU A 252 -18.69 -10.91 7.19
C LEU A 252 -18.21 -9.95 8.31
N VAL A 253 -17.74 -10.46 9.44
CA VAL A 253 -17.16 -9.63 10.52
C VAL A 253 -15.83 -9.00 10.08
N GLU A 254 -15.01 -9.72 9.32
CA GLU A 254 -13.73 -9.26 8.80
C GLU A 254 -13.86 -8.14 7.75
N THR A 255 -15.06 -7.90 7.19
CA THR A 255 -15.32 -6.72 6.34
C THR A 255 -15.09 -5.40 7.06
N LYS A 256 -15.13 -5.39 8.41
CA LYS A 256 -14.99 -4.22 9.28
C LYS A 256 -15.94 -3.08 8.94
N ASP A 257 -17.09 -3.39 8.33
CA ASP A 257 -18.14 -2.40 8.11
C ASP A 257 -18.87 -2.14 9.45
N PRO A 258 -18.75 -0.94 10.05
CA PRO A 258 -19.40 -0.65 11.33
C PRO A 258 -20.94 -0.72 11.22
N PHE A 259 -21.47 -0.53 10.00
CA PHE A 259 -22.90 -0.59 9.74
C PHE A 259 -23.43 -2.01 9.54
N LEU A 260 -22.59 -3.05 9.52
CA LEU A 260 -23.07 -4.44 9.44
C LEU A 260 -22.98 -5.12 10.80
N LYS A 261 -24.13 -5.55 11.33
CA LYS A 261 -24.21 -6.32 12.57
C LYS A 261 -24.57 -7.76 12.25
N ILE A 262 -23.63 -8.67 12.47
CA ILE A 262 -23.83 -10.09 12.20
C ILE A 262 -24.35 -10.78 13.46
N VAL A 263 -25.44 -11.53 13.31
CA VAL A 263 -26.12 -12.24 14.39
C VAL A 263 -26.18 -13.72 14.06
N ASP A 264 -25.70 -14.55 14.98
CA ASP A 264 -25.77 -16.00 14.89
C ASP A 264 -27.11 -16.52 15.42
N ARG A 265 -27.95 -17.14 14.57
CA ARG A 265 -29.25 -17.66 15.01
C ARG A 265 -29.16 -18.98 15.77
N GLU A 266 -28.17 -19.83 15.51
CA GLU A 266 -28.06 -21.15 16.15
C GLU A 266 -27.71 -21.03 17.64
N ASN A 267 -26.89 -20.02 17.99
CA ASN A 267 -26.61 -19.68 19.37
C ASN A 267 -27.82 -19.07 20.09
N ILE A 268 -28.74 -18.42 19.37
CA ILE A 268 -29.92 -17.77 19.95
C ILE A 268 -31.01 -18.78 20.31
N GLU A 269 -31.24 -19.83 19.51
CA GLU A 269 -32.21 -20.87 19.86
C GLU A 269 -31.85 -21.57 21.18
N ARG A 270 -30.55 -21.84 21.40
CA ARG A 270 -30.04 -22.41 22.66
C ARG A 270 -30.20 -21.46 23.85
N ILE A 271 -29.91 -20.16 23.67
CA ILE A 271 -30.11 -19.13 24.70
C ILE A 271 -31.62 -18.95 25.01
N LEU A 272 -32.48 -19.03 23.99
CA LEU A 272 -33.93 -18.95 24.15
C LEU A 272 -34.51 -20.20 24.83
N GLU A 273 -33.97 -21.39 24.54
CA GLU A 273 -34.30 -22.63 25.26
C GLU A 273 -33.86 -22.57 26.73
N GLU A 274 -32.67 -22.04 27.03
CA GLU A 274 -32.20 -21.81 28.41
C GLU A 274 -33.07 -20.77 29.16
N GLN A 275 -33.49 -19.70 28.50
CA GLN A 275 -34.42 -18.70 29.06
C GLN A 275 -35.83 -19.27 29.25
N ARG A 276 -36.31 -20.15 28.35
CA ARG A 276 -37.58 -20.87 28.47
C ARG A 276 -37.57 -21.87 29.63
N LEU A 277 -36.45 -22.55 29.87
CA LEU A 277 -36.25 -23.44 31.00
C LEU A 277 -36.12 -22.68 32.34
N GLY A 278 -35.64 -21.43 32.32
CA GLY A 278 -35.66 -20.53 33.48
C GLY A 278 -37.05 -19.95 33.83
N LEU A 279 -38.01 -20.03 32.90
CA LEU A 279 -39.36 -19.45 33.02
C LEU A 279 -40.48 -20.49 32.88
N SER A 280 -40.21 -21.78 33.13
CA SER A 280 -41.23 -22.82 33.07
C SER A 280 -42.24 -22.69 34.22
N GLY A 281 -43.27 -21.90 33.97
CA GLY A 281 -44.49 -21.79 34.76
C GLY A 281 -45.62 -21.25 33.89
N VAL A 282 -46.09 -22.08 32.96
CA VAL A 282 -47.26 -21.88 32.06
C VAL A 282 -46.97 -21.04 30.79
N VAL A 283 -47.11 -21.66 29.61
CA VAL A 283 -47.03 -20.98 28.30
C VAL A 283 -48.21 -21.37 27.42
N ASP A 284 -48.94 -20.35 26.96
CA ASP A 284 -50.06 -20.38 26.01
C ASP A 284 -49.57 -20.10 24.56
N GLU A 285 -50.35 -20.52 23.57
CA GLU A 285 -50.04 -20.62 22.13
C GLU A 285 -49.75 -19.27 21.44
N GLN A 286 -49.98 -18.12 22.09
CA GLN A 286 -49.64 -16.79 21.55
C GLN A 286 -48.13 -16.49 21.48
N THR A 287 -47.29 -17.39 22.01
CA THR A 287 -45.83 -17.19 22.14
C THR A 287 -45.08 -17.39 20.82
N ALA A 288 -45.66 -18.10 19.85
CA ALA A 288 -44.99 -18.43 18.59
C ALA A 288 -44.84 -17.24 17.61
N VAL A 289 -45.79 -16.29 17.60
CA VAL A 289 -45.76 -15.12 16.71
C VAL A 289 -44.76 -14.05 17.18
N ARG A 290 -44.33 -14.11 18.45
CA ARG A 290 -43.34 -13.19 19.06
C ARG A 290 -41.87 -13.47 18.65
N VAL A 291 -41.59 -14.62 18.03
CA VAL A 291 -40.22 -15.07 17.69
C VAL A 291 -39.59 -14.28 16.53
N GLY A 292 -40.38 -13.64 15.66
CA GLY A 292 -39.88 -12.74 14.61
C GLY A 292 -39.27 -11.45 15.17
N ASN A 293 -39.81 -10.93 16.27
CA ASN A 293 -39.34 -9.70 16.93
C ASN A 293 -38.17 -9.94 17.91
N LEU A 294 -37.75 -11.19 18.11
CA LEU A 294 -36.82 -11.59 19.18
C LEU A 294 -35.33 -11.47 18.82
N ILE A 295 -34.98 -11.11 17.58
CA ILE A 295 -33.57 -11.17 17.09
C ILE A 295 -33.04 -9.82 16.57
N GLY A 296 -33.92 -8.85 16.30
CA GLY A 296 -33.50 -7.52 15.82
C GLY A 296 -32.73 -7.53 14.48
N ALA A 297 -32.79 -8.64 13.72
CA ALA A 297 -32.21 -8.73 12.39
C ALA A 297 -33.18 -8.18 11.34
N GLN A 298 -32.64 -7.48 10.34
CA GLN A 298 -33.38 -6.91 9.21
C GLN A 298 -33.30 -7.79 7.97
N ALA A 299 -32.25 -8.61 7.84
CA ALA A 299 -32.11 -9.59 6.78
C ALA A 299 -31.65 -10.95 7.30
N VAL A 300 -31.90 -11.98 6.49
CA VAL A 300 -31.42 -13.34 6.71
C VAL A 300 -30.53 -13.77 5.55
N LEU A 301 -29.33 -14.22 5.88
CA LEU A 301 -28.43 -14.93 4.98
C LEU A 301 -28.66 -16.43 5.11
N MET A 302 -28.92 -17.08 3.98
CA MET A 302 -29.01 -18.54 3.88
C MET A 302 -28.25 -19.01 2.64
N GLY A 303 -27.71 -20.21 2.69
CA GLY A 303 -26.97 -20.78 1.57
C GLY A 303 -27.04 -22.30 1.50
N THR A 304 -26.68 -22.83 0.34
CA THR A 304 -26.68 -24.26 0.04
C THR A 304 -25.38 -24.64 -0.66
N VAL A 305 -24.61 -25.54 -0.05
CA VAL A 305 -23.47 -26.20 -0.69
C VAL A 305 -24.00 -27.15 -1.75
N MET A 306 -23.73 -26.83 -3.01
CA MET A 306 -24.23 -27.58 -4.16
C MET A 306 -23.28 -28.72 -4.53
N ASP A 307 -21.98 -28.45 -4.50
CA ASP A 307 -20.93 -29.40 -4.84
C ASP A 307 -19.73 -29.23 -3.92
N TYR A 308 -19.12 -30.35 -3.54
CA TYR A 308 -17.87 -30.38 -2.80
C TYR A 308 -17.14 -31.69 -3.09
N ARG A 309 -15.98 -31.59 -3.73
CA ARG A 309 -15.15 -32.74 -4.09
C ARG A 309 -13.73 -32.56 -3.59
N GLU A 310 -13.22 -33.59 -2.95
CA GLU A 310 -11.82 -33.75 -2.60
C GLU A 310 -11.22 -34.79 -3.54
N GLU A 311 -10.20 -34.38 -4.29
CA GLU A 311 -9.55 -35.19 -5.32
C GLU A 311 -8.08 -35.39 -4.89
N PRO A 312 -7.80 -36.34 -3.97
CA PRO A 312 -6.44 -36.67 -3.58
C PRO A 312 -5.71 -37.36 -4.73
N GLY A 313 -4.54 -36.83 -5.10
CA GLY A 313 -3.71 -37.42 -6.13
C GLY A 313 -3.02 -38.68 -5.66
N THR A 314 -2.76 -39.58 -6.59
CA THR A 314 -1.85 -40.71 -6.40
C THR A 314 -0.46 -40.34 -6.91
N LEU A 315 0.59 -40.69 -6.16
CA LEU A 315 1.97 -40.49 -6.59
C LEU A 315 2.26 -41.28 -7.88
N ARG A 316 2.51 -40.56 -8.97
CA ARG A 316 2.93 -41.12 -10.26
C ARG A 316 4.45 -41.08 -10.34
N ARG A 317 5.06 -42.16 -10.80
CA ARG A 317 6.51 -42.27 -11.00
C ARG A 317 6.83 -42.61 -12.46
N SER A 318 7.84 -41.96 -13.02
CA SER A 318 8.35 -42.24 -14.35
C SER A 318 9.87 -42.29 -14.33
N THR A 319 10.46 -43.38 -14.80
CA THR A 319 11.90 -43.48 -15.01
C THR A 319 12.28 -42.88 -16.35
N LYS A 320 13.34 -42.06 -16.37
CA LYS A 320 13.84 -41.40 -17.57
C LYS A 320 15.30 -41.79 -17.79
N ASP A 321 15.66 -42.02 -19.05
CA ASP A 321 17.04 -42.23 -19.43
C ASP A 321 17.83 -40.92 -19.32
N ALA A 322 19.08 -41.02 -18.89
CA ALA A 322 19.99 -39.91 -18.66
C ALA A 322 21.44 -40.35 -18.81
N TYR A 323 22.34 -39.40 -18.65
CA TYR A 323 23.77 -39.63 -18.66
C TYR A 323 24.43 -38.93 -17.48
N GLU A 324 25.37 -39.59 -16.80
CA GLU A 324 26.22 -38.93 -15.81
C GLU A 324 27.58 -38.64 -16.44
N SER A 325 28.00 -37.38 -16.36
CA SER A 325 29.30 -36.93 -16.87
C SER A 325 30.42 -37.27 -15.90
N TYR A 326 31.54 -37.75 -16.43
CA TYR A 326 32.75 -38.03 -15.67
C TYR A 326 33.98 -37.63 -16.49
N ARG A 327 35.08 -37.28 -15.81
CA ARG A 327 36.32 -36.84 -16.45
C ARG A 327 37.34 -37.97 -16.46
N VAL A 328 37.91 -38.25 -17.63
CA VAL A 328 39.00 -39.20 -17.79
C VAL A 328 40.25 -38.46 -18.23
N GLN A 329 41.37 -38.70 -17.56
CA GLN A 329 42.66 -38.15 -17.96
C GLN A 329 43.17 -38.91 -19.18
N GLN A 330 43.57 -38.17 -20.22
CA GLN A 330 44.21 -38.69 -21.42
C GLN A 330 45.55 -37.99 -21.62
N VAL A 331 46.44 -38.65 -22.36
CA VAL A 331 47.75 -38.12 -22.71
C VAL A 331 47.74 -37.83 -24.21
N ASN A 332 48.13 -36.63 -24.59
CA ASN A 332 48.35 -36.31 -25.99
C ASN A 332 49.58 -37.10 -26.47
N LYS A 333 49.39 -37.99 -27.45
CA LYS A 333 50.44 -38.90 -27.95
C LYS A 333 51.60 -38.18 -28.64
N GLU A 334 51.40 -36.92 -29.03
CA GLU A 334 52.39 -36.12 -29.75
C GLU A 334 53.15 -35.16 -28.82
N THR A 335 52.48 -34.59 -27.82
CA THR A 335 53.09 -33.60 -26.90
C THR A 335 53.42 -34.16 -25.52
N GLY A 336 52.92 -35.34 -25.16
CA GLY A 336 53.06 -35.93 -23.81
C GLY A 336 52.22 -35.25 -22.73
N GLU A 337 51.46 -34.21 -23.06
CA GLU A 337 50.67 -33.44 -22.09
C GLU A 337 49.41 -34.18 -21.65
N LYS A 338 49.09 -34.07 -20.36
CA LYS A 338 47.87 -34.63 -19.75
C LYS A 338 46.72 -33.65 -19.90
N TYR A 339 45.59 -34.12 -20.44
CA TYR A 339 44.35 -33.34 -20.53
C TYR A 339 43.16 -34.20 -20.07
N PHE A 340 42.07 -33.55 -19.66
CA PHE A 340 40.85 -34.26 -19.23
C PHE A 340 39.80 -34.23 -20.33
N VAL A 341 39.24 -35.40 -20.63
CA VAL A 341 38.10 -35.56 -21.54
C VAL A 341 36.86 -35.89 -20.74
N THR A 342 35.77 -35.18 -20.99
CA THR A 342 34.45 -35.49 -20.44
C THR A 342 33.85 -36.67 -21.21
N LYS A 343 33.45 -37.71 -20.48
CA LYS A 343 32.71 -38.86 -21.00
C LYS A 343 31.38 -38.97 -20.28
N TYR A 344 30.46 -39.75 -20.85
CA TYR A 344 29.08 -39.88 -20.39
C TYR A 344 28.74 -41.36 -20.19
N LYS A 345 28.32 -41.73 -18.98
CA LYS A 345 27.82 -43.09 -18.70
C LYS A 345 26.29 -43.10 -18.74
N PRO A 346 25.65 -44.02 -19.47
CA PRO A 346 24.20 -44.19 -19.42
C PRO A 346 23.73 -44.43 -17.98
N THR A 347 22.68 -43.75 -17.57
CA THR A 347 22.07 -43.85 -16.23
C THR A 347 20.59 -43.54 -16.32
N ARG A 348 19.88 -43.59 -15.19
CA ARG A 348 18.46 -43.26 -15.10
C ARG A 348 18.17 -42.40 -13.88
N TYR A 349 17.20 -41.52 -14.01
CA TYR A 349 16.61 -40.79 -12.88
C TYR A 349 15.10 -41.05 -12.83
N THR A 350 14.49 -40.81 -11.68
CA THR A 350 13.04 -41.02 -11.50
C THR A 350 12.36 -39.70 -11.24
N GLU A 351 11.35 -39.38 -12.05
CA GLU A 351 10.44 -38.26 -11.86
C GLU A 351 9.22 -38.70 -11.06
N TYR A 352 8.77 -37.85 -10.15
CA TYR A 352 7.62 -38.03 -9.28
C TYR A 352 6.65 -36.89 -9.47
N TYR A 353 5.38 -37.20 -9.67
CA TYR A 353 4.30 -36.22 -9.81
C TYR A 353 3.10 -36.62 -8.96
N GLN A 354 2.55 -35.66 -8.21
CA GLN A 354 1.30 -35.82 -7.48
C GLN A 354 0.58 -34.47 -7.43
N GLU A 355 -0.75 -34.49 -7.56
CA GLU A 355 -1.60 -33.30 -7.55
C GLU A 355 -2.82 -33.54 -6.65
N ASN A 356 -3.08 -32.62 -5.74
CA ASN A 356 -4.27 -32.63 -4.88
C ASN A 356 -5.15 -31.48 -5.33
N LYS A 357 -6.44 -31.73 -5.48
CA LYS A 357 -7.42 -30.71 -5.86
C LYS A 357 -8.65 -30.79 -4.96
N VAL A 358 -9.21 -29.63 -4.64
CA VAL A 358 -10.50 -29.50 -3.95
C VAL A 358 -11.36 -28.54 -4.75
N VAL A 359 -12.61 -28.91 -5.01
CA VAL A 359 -13.58 -28.10 -5.74
C VAL A 359 -14.81 -27.91 -4.88
N MET A 360 -15.34 -26.69 -4.85
CA MET A 360 -16.55 -26.36 -4.10
C MET A 360 -17.42 -25.38 -4.88
N SER A 361 -18.72 -25.62 -4.89
CA SER A 361 -19.71 -24.61 -5.25
C SER A 361 -20.79 -24.49 -4.18
N PHE A 362 -21.18 -23.26 -3.88
CA PHE A 362 -22.34 -23.00 -3.04
C PHE A 362 -23.12 -21.81 -3.57
N SER A 363 -24.43 -21.83 -3.33
CA SER A 363 -25.30 -20.67 -3.55
C SER A 363 -25.59 -19.99 -2.22
N TYR A 364 -25.78 -18.68 -2.24
CA TYR A 364 -26.28 -17.93 -1.10
C TYR A 364 -27.33 -16.93 -1.55
N ARG A 365 -28.22 -16.58 -0.63
CA ARG A 365 -29.21 -15.51 -0.79
C ARG A 365 -29.32 -14.72 0.51
N LEU A 366 -29.43 -13.41 0.36
CA LEU A 366 -29.74 -12.48 1.43
C LEU A 366 -31.17 -11.98 1.21
N VAL A 367 -32.03 -12.16 2.21
CA VAL A 367 -33.46 -11.86 2.10
C VAL A 367 -33.87 -10.86 3.18
N SER A 368 -34.54 -9.78 2.78
CA SER A 368 -35.15 -8.82 3.71
C SER A 368 -36.26 -9.49 4.51
N LEU A 369 -36.22 -9.38 5.84
CA LEU A 369 -37.27 -9.93 6.70
C LEU A 369 -38.54 -9.07 6.70
N GLU A 370 -38.42 -7.80 6.36
CA GLU A 370 -39.55 -6.87 6.31
C GLU A 370 -40.36 -7.03 5.02
N THR A 371 -39.67 -7.13 3.87
CA THR A 371 -40.32 -7.11 2.56
C THR A 371 -40.36 -8.47 1.87
N GLY A 372 -39.54 -9.43 2.32
CA GLY A 372 -39.32 -10.69 1.62
C GLY A 372 -38.48 -10.57 0.34
N GLU A 373 -37.98 -9.37 0.01
CA GLU A 373 -37.15 -9.13 -1.18
C GLU A 373 -35.80 -9.85 -1.08
N VAL A 374 -35.35 -10.44 -2.19
CA VAL A 374 -33.98 -10.97 -2.32
C VAL A 374 -33.03 -9.80 -2.59
N LEU A 375 -32.27 -9.41 -1.57
CA LEU A 375 -31.31 -8.30 -1.61
C LEU A 375 -30.04 -8.68 -2.40
N ALA A 376 -29.60 -9.92 -2.26
CA ALA A 376 -28.46 -10.49 -2.97
C ALA A 376 -28.67 -12.00 -3.21
N SER A 377 -28.21 -12.51 -4.35
CA SER A 377 -28.22 -13.95 -4.66
C SER A 377 -27.16 -14.28 -5.69
N LYS A 378 -26.21 -15.15 -5.34
CA LYS A 378 -25.12 -15.57 -6.24
C LYS A 378 -24.74 -17.03 -6.00
N VAL A 379 -24.08 -17.61 -6.99
CA VAL A 379 -23.36 -18.89 -6.90
C VAL A 379 -21.87 -18.59 -6.87
N VAL A 380 -21.18 -19.15 -5.88
CA VAL A 380 -19.73 -19.07 -5.74
C VAL A 380 -19.14 -20.41 -6.12
N GLU A 381 -18.31 -20.43 -7.15
CA GLU A 381 -17.56 -21.62 -7.59
C GLU A 381 -16.06 -21.36 -7.45
N ARG A 382 -15.37 -22.26 -6.75
CA ARG A 382 -13.94 -22.16 -6.51
C ARG A 382 -13.28 -23.53 -6.55
N GLU A 383 -12.00 -23.53 -6.88
CA GLU A 383 -11.11 -24.67 -6.74
C GLU A 383 -9.78 -24.24 -6.10
N ALA A 384 -9.17 -25.18 -5.37
CA ALA A 384 -7.84 -25.04 -4.82
C ALA A 384 -7.05 -26.30 -5.17
N GLY A 385 -5.84 -26.12 -5.69
CA GLY A 385 -4.97 -27.23 -6.06
C GLY A 385 -3.52 -26.94 -5.71
N ASP A 386 -2.78 -28.00 -5.43
CA ASP A 386 -1.33 -27.96 -5.31
C ASP A 386 -0.73 -29.23 -5.89
N HIS A 387 0.51 -29.13 -6.36
CA HIS A 387 1.21 -30.27 -6.96
C HIS A 387 2.67 -30.30 -6.53
N MET A 388 3.22 -31.51 -6.46
CA MET A 388 4.66 -31.73 -6.40
C MET A 388 5.13 -32.32 -7.73
N TYR A 389 6.24 -31.82 -8.25
CA TYR A 389 6.92 -32.39 -9.41
C TYR A 389 8.43 -32.31 -9.22
N TYR A 390 9.07 -33.47 -8.95
CA TYR A 390 10.50 -33.53 -8.63
C TYR A 390 11.17 -34.76 -9.22
N ALA A 391 12.50 -34.73 -9.28
CA ALA A 391 13.33 -35.84 -9.71
C ALA A 391 14.22 -36.35 -8.56
N THR A 392 14.50 -37.66 -8.55
CA THR A 392 15.55 -38.26 -7.72
C THR A 392 16.59 -38.95 -8.58
N TYR A 393 17.84 -38.84 -8.13
CA TYR A 393 18.97 -39.53 -8.72
C TYR A 393 19.93 -39.96 -7.62
N ASP A 394 20.31 -41.24 -7.63
CA ASP A 394 21.16 -41.83 -6.58
C ASP A 394 22.64 -41.45 -6.75
N GLY A 395 23.04 -41.01 -7.94
CA GLY A 395 24.39 -40.56 -8.24
C GLY A 395 24.59 -39.05 -8.04
N ASN A 396 25.61 -38.49 -8.69
CA ASN A 396 25.89 -37.07 -8.59
C ASN A 396 24.95 -36.23 -9.48
N GLY A 397 23.94 -35.61 -8.88
CA GLY A 397 22.97 -34.75 -9.58
C GLY A 397 23.58 -33.57 -10.35
N GLU A 398 24.74 -33.05 -9.93
CA GLU A 398 25.44 -31.97 -10.66
C GLU A 398 26.03 -32.43 -12.00
N GLN A 399 26.32 -33.72 -12.09
CA GLN A 399 26.89 -34.38 -13.25
C GLN A 399 25.83 -35.05 -14.12
N LEU A 400 24.57 -35.10 -13.66
CA LEU A 400 23.45 -35.68 -14.40
C LEU A 400 23.01 -34.78 -15.56
N LEU A 401 22.82 -35.39 -16.72
CA LEU A 401 22.36 -34.76 -17.95
C LEU A 401 21.19 -35.55 -18.53
N PRO A 402 20.15 -34.90 -19.06
CA PRO A 402 19.02 -35.59 -19.66
C PRO A 402 19.43 -36.30 -20.96
N ALA A 403 18.67 -37.34 -21.35
CA ALA A 403 18.81 -37.97 -22.65
C ALA A 403 17.75 -37.45 -23.65
N ARG A 404 18.14 -37.31 -24.92
CA ARG A 404 17.26 -36.99 -26.04
C ARG A 404 17.58 -37.90 -27.21
N ASN A 405 16.58 -38.63 -27.71
CA ASN A 405 16.74 -39.61 -28.80
C ASN A 405 17.88 -40.62 -28.56
N GLY A 406 18.04 -41.08 -27.32
CA GLY A 406 19.08 -42.03 -26.94
C GLY A 406 20.49 -41.45 -26.82
N GLN A 407 20.69 -40.14 -27.03
CA GLN A 407 21.98 -39.46 -26.85
C GLN A 407 21.92 -38.46 -25.69
N VAL A 408 23.09 -38.03 -25.20
CA VAL A 408 23.17 -36.99 -24.16
C VAL A 408 22.64 -35.66 -24.71
N ASP A 409 21.72 -35.02 -23.98
CA ASP A 409 21.25 -33.67 -24.31
C ASP A 409 22.10 -32.64 -23.56
N LEU A 410 22.95 -31.93 -24.31
CA LEU A 410 23.86 -30.90 -23.81
C LEU A 410 23.22 -29.51 -23.81
N ALA A 411 21.95 -29.37 -24.18
CA ALA A 411 21.30 -28.06 -24.19
C ALA A 411 21.21 -27.48 -22.77
N ASP A 412 21.67 -26.23 -22.61
CA ASP A 412 21.64 -25.55 -21.30
C ASP A 412 20.24 -25.50 -20.69
N ARG A 413 19.20 -25.38 -21.53
CA ARG A 413 17.81 -25.40 -21.09
C ARG A 413 17.44 -26.76 -20.47
N ALA A 414 17.72 -27.86 -21.15
CA ALA A 414 17.41 -29.21 -20.67
C ALA A 414 18.15 -29.50 -19.34
N ARG A 415 19.40 -29.05 -19.23
CA ARG A 415 20.17 -29.14 -17.98
C ARG A 415 19.55 -28.31 -16.85
N ARG A 416 19.11 -27.08 -17.12
CA ARG A 416 18.44 -26.24 -16.13
C ARG A 416 17.12 -26.83 -15.68
N ASP A 417 16.31 -27.36 -16.61
CA ASP A 417 15.01 -27.96 -16.31
C ASP A 417 15.20 -29.19 -15.40
N LEU A 418 16.14 -30.09 -15.73
CA LEU A 418 16.47 -31.25 -14.90
C LEU A 418 17.00 -30.85 -13.51
N ARG A 419 17.89 -29.84 -13.44
CA ARG A 419 18.36 -29.31 -12.16
C ARG A 419 17.22 -28.73 -11.33
N GLY A 420 16.29 -28.03 -11.97
CA GLY A 420 15.06 -27.54 -11.36
C GLY A 420 14.30 -28.68 -10.69
N LEU A 421 14.08 -29.80 -11.40
CA LEU A 421 13.40 -30.98 -10.86
C LEU A 421 14.16 -31.65 -9.69
N LEU A 422 15.49 -31.74 -9.76
CA LEU A 422 16.30 -32.32 -8.67
C LEU A 422 16.25 -31.47 -7.38
N SER A 423 16.10 -30.15 -7.55
CA SER A 423 15.98 -29.18 -6.44
C SER A 423 14.53 -28.88 -6.02
N ALA A 424 13.53 -29.41 -6.73
CA ALA A 424 12.14 -29.08 -6.49
C ALA A 424 11.64 -29.59 -5.12
N PRO A 425 10.70 -28.88 -4.48
CA PRO A 425 10.07 -29.34 -3.23
C PRO A 425 9.45 -30.74 -3.40
N ARG A 426 9.56 -31.54 -2.33
CA ARG A 426 9.00 -32.90 -2.25
C ARG A 426 7.71 -32.95 -1.44
N GLU A 427 7.19 -31.78 -1.10
CA GLU A 427 6.01 -31.59 -0.30
C GLU A 427 4.99 -30.80 -1.11
N MET A 428 3.72 -31.07 -0.84
CA MET A 428 2.59 -30.36 -1.39
C MET A 428 1.56 -30.19 -0.28
N LYS A 429 0.66 -29.22 -0.43
CA LYS A 429 -0.44 -29.03 0.50
C LYS A 429 -1.32 -30.28 0.57
N SER A 430 -1.69 -30.62 1.80
CA SER A 430 -2.66 -31.67 2.06
C SER A 430 -4.06 -31.25 1.57
N ILE A 431 -4.93 -32.22 1.30
CA ILE A 431 -6.35 -31.97 1.01
C ILE A 431 -7.01 -31.15 2.13
N ALA A 432 -6.67 -31.39 3.40
CA ALA A 432 -7.22 -30.64 4.53
C ALA A 432 -6.81 -29.15 4.50
N THR A 433 -5.57 -28.86 4.14
CA THR A 433 -5.05 -27.49 3.96
C THR A 433 -5.77 -26.80 2.82
N LEU A 434 -5.81 -27.44 1.63
CA LEU A 434 -6.49 -26.91 0.45
C LEU A 434 -7.99 -26.67 0.70
N SER A 435 -8.63 -27.59 1.41
CA SER A 435 -10.04 -27.48 1.81
C SER A 435 -10.30 -26.26 2.69
N SER A 436 -9.47 -26.04 3.72
CA SER A 436 -9.60 -24.88 4.61
C SER A 436 -9.38 -23.56 3.87
N GLU A 437 -8.37 -23.50 2.99
CA GLU A 437 -8.10 -22.34 2.15
C GLU A 437 -9.26 -22.05 1.18
N LEU A 438 -9.80 -23.10 0.56
CA LEU A 438 -10.91 -23.00 -0.39
C LEU A 438 -12.18 -22.45 0.28
N VAL A 439 -12.57 -23.02 1.42
CA VAL A 439 -13.75 -22.57 2.16
C VAL A 439 -13.59 -21.12 2.59
N ARG A 440 -12.44 -20.75 3.16
CA ARG A 440 -12.16 -19.36 3.54
C ARG A 440 -12.23 -18.40 2.35
N SER A 441 -11.60 -18.76 1.23
CA SER A 441 -11.60 -17.94 0.02
C SER A 441 -13.01 -17.74 -0.54
N ALA A 442 -13.79 -18.82 -0.61
CA ALA A 442 -15.15 -18.76 -1.15
C ALA A 442 -16.11 -17.97 -0.23
N SER A 443 -16.02 -18.14 1.09
CA SER A 443 -16.79 -17.34 2.06
C SER A 443 -16.40 -15.86 2.04
N SER A 444 -15.12 -15.53 1.81
CA SER A 444 -14.66 -14.15 1.68
C SER A 444 -15.26 -13.45 0.46
N VAL A 445 -15.35 -14.14 -0.69
CA VAL A 445 -16.02 -13.61 -1.89
C VAL A 445 -17.48 -13.25 -1.60
N MET A 446 -18.21 -14.16 -0.95
CA MET A 446 -19.59 -13.91 -0.54
C MET A 446 -19.71 -12.70 0.39
N ALA A 447 -18.84 -12.57 1.39
CA ALA A 447 -18.89 -11.45 2.33
C ALA A 447 -18.65 -10.10 1.64
N VAL A 448 -17.68 -10.02 0.72
CA VAL A 448 -17.39 -8.82 -0.08
C VAL A 448 -18.58 -8.47 -0.97
N ASP A 449 -19.18 -9.46 -1.62
CA ASP A 449 -20.38 -9.26 -2.44
C ASP A 449 -21.54 -8.71 -1.61
N ILE A 450 -21.84 -9.32 -0.46
CA ILE A 450 -22.90 -8.88 0.45
C ILE A 450 -22.66 -7.45 0.92
N GLN A 451 -21.43 -7.12 1.32
CA GLN A 451 -21.05 -5.77 1.75
C GLN A 451 -21.25 -4.75 0.61
N SER A 452 -20.84 -5.10 -0.61
CA SER A 452 -21.00 -4.24 -1.79
C SER A 452 -22.48 -4.01 -2.12
N ASP A 453 -23.28 -5.08 -2.14
CA ASP A 453 -24.70 -4.99 -2.48
C ASP A 453 -25.47 -4.17 -1.42
N LEU A 454 -25.16 -4.36 -0.13
CA LEU A 454 -25.77 -3.60 0.96
C LEU A 454 -25.31 -2.14 0.99
N SER A 455 -24.03 -1.84 0.78
CA SER A 455 -23.54 -0.46 0.76
C SER A 455 -24.11 0.36 -0.39
N SER A 456 -24.51 -0.27 -1.49
CA SER A 456 -25.17 0.39 -2.62
C SER A 456 -26.66 0.70 -2.40
N ARG A 457 -27.33 -0.02 -1.49
CA ARG A 457 -28.79 0.03 -1.28
C ARG A 457 -29.19 0.71 0.02
N LEU A 458 -28.34 0.66 1.04
CA LEU A 458 -28.61 1.25 2.34
C LEU A 458 -28.14 2.71 2.37
N PRO A 459 -28.95 3.62 2.93
CA PRO A 459 -28.67 5.05 2.94
C PRO A 459 -27.48 5.47 3.82
#